data_AF-A0A852KQ50-F1
#
_entry.id   AF-A0A852KQ50-F1
#
_cell.length_a   1.000
_cell.length_b   1.000
_cell.length_c   1.000
_cell.angle_alpha   90.00
_cell.angle_beta   90.00
_cell.angle_gamma   90.00
#
_symmetry.space_group_name_H-M   'P 1'
#
loop_
_entity.id
_entity.type
_entity.pdbx_description
1 polymer ?
#
loop_
_entity_poly.entity_id
_entity_poly.type
_entity_poly.pdbx_seq_one_letter_code
_entity_poly.pdbx_strand_id
1 'polypeptide(L)'
;PAMAAADGGEGCGASPALWTEVRALLPDSEEGLTLTLSGEVEDCVLPLLRRARGLLYGAEGRPSEAAAATLRRLGHVLRDYSWEKLNAGPWREIGKAWRQVYTYGCLFGALAEVAAGSPPAPAVRLCDTGLLMGASVLDNVLARLVRVLQARLPRAKRRLAPEGSAKRVRVESRPAPVVQPEDALPHLYCPSLEHFRDNYLIPQKPVVLEGIIDHWPCMKKWSVDYFCQVAGCRTVPVELGSRYTDEEWSQKLMTVSDFINQYIVNENGVGYLAQHQLFDQIPELKEDIGIPDYCCLGEGEEDDITINAWFGPEGTVSPLHQDPQQNFLAQVFGRKYIQLYSPQDSENLYPHESHILHNTSQVDVEDPDLVKFPNFRKAAFQSCVLMPGQVLFIPVKYWHYVRSLDISFSVSFWWS
;
A
#
# COMPACT_ATOMS: atom_id res chain seq x y z
N PRO A 1 43.63 -15.30 36.88
CA PRO A 1 43.02 -13.97 37.09
C PRO A 1 42.73 -13.27 35.75
N ALA A 2 41.54 -13.51 35.21
CA ALA A 2 40.76 -12.60 34.36
C ALA A 2 39.51 -13.38 33.93
N MET A 3 38.39 -13.07 34.58
CA MET A 3 37.07 -13.65 34.33
C MET A 3 36.59 -13.34 32.90
N ALA A 4 36.09 -14.36 32.23
CA ALA A 4 35.20 -14.19 31.09
C ALA A 4 33.86 -13.66 31.59
N ALA A 5 33.53 -12.41 31.22
CA ALA A 5 32.17 -11.89 31.34
C ALA A 5 31.38 -12.39 30.11
N ALA A 6 30.47 -13.32 30.36
CA ALA A 6 29.40 -13.65 29.43
C ALA A 6 28.42 -12.48 29.43
N ASP A 7 28.41 -11.71 28.35
CA ASP A 7 27.42 -10.67 28.13
C ASP A 7 26.11 -11.35 27.71
N GLY A 8 25.23 -11.54 28.68
CA GLY A 8 23.88 -12.05 28.49
C GLY A 8 23.07 -11.02 27.73
N GLY A 9 22.83 -11.26 26.44
CA GLY A 9 21.83 -10.53 25.69
C GLY A 9 20.47 -10.72 26.34
N GLU A 10 20.02 -9.73 27.10
CA GLU A 10 18.65 -9.62 27.58
C GLU A 10 17.72 -9.62 26.36
N GLY A 11 17.04 -10.76 26.16
CA GLY A 11 15.94 -10.85 25.22
C GLY A 11 14.89 -9.81 25.59
N CYS A 12 14.57 -8.94 24.64
CA CYS A 12 13.52 -7.93 24.75
C CYS A 12 12.14 -8.63 24.78
N GLY A 13 11.83 -9.29 25.89
CA GLY A 13 10.49 -9.78 26.20
C GLY A 13 9.59 -8.60 26.56
N ALA A 14 8.33 -8.63 26.13
CA ALA A 14 7.39 -7.55 26.44
C ALA A 14 7.28 -7.31 27.96
N SER A 15 7.73 -6.15 28.42
CA SER A 15 7.67 -5.75 29.83
C SER A 15 6.20 -5.64 30.28
N PRO A 16 5.90 -5.81 31.59
CA PRO A 16 4.55 -5.58 32.12
C PRO A 16 3.93 -4.23 31.68
N ALA A 17 4.76 -3.21 31.45
CA ALA A 17 4.33 -1.91 30.96
C ALA A 17 3.69 -1.97 29.54
N LEU A 18 4.23 -2.78 28.62
CA LEU A 18 3.68 -2.89 27.27
C LEU A 18 2.26 -3.47 27.27
N TRP A 19 2.00 -4.46 28.13
CA TRP A 19 0.65 -5.00 28.26
C TRP A 19 -0.35 -3.94 28.74
N THR A 20 0.03 -3.13 29.73
CA THR A 20 -0.82 -2.04 30.25
C THR A 20 -1.18 -1.04 29.16
N GLU A 21 -0.21 -0.61 28.35
CA GLU A 21 -0.44 0.32 27.23
C GLU A 21 -1.37 -0.27 26.18
N VAL A 22 -1.15 -1.53 25.79
CA VAL A 22 -2.00 -2.24 24.83
C VAL A 22 -3.41 -2.46 25.37
N ARG A 23 -3.55 -2.80 26.66
CA ARG A 23 -4.84 -3.00 27.31
C ARG A 23 -5.68 -1.73 27.38
N ALA A 24 -5.03 -0.56 27.51
CA ALA A 24 -5.69 0.74 27.50
C ALA A 24 -6.30 1.12 26.13
N LEU A 25 -5.97 0.40 25.06
CA LEU A 25 -6.61 0.59 23.75
C LEU A 25 -7.98 -0.10 23.65
N LEU A 26 -8.29 -0.99 24.59
CA LEU A 26 -9.49 -1.83 24.57
C LEU A 26 -10.52 -1.33 25.61
N PRO A 27 -11.81 -1.63 25.43
CA PRO A 27 -12.84 -1.31 26.42
C PRO A 27 -12.50 -1.84 27.82
N ASP A 28 -12.90 -1.12 28.87
CA ASP A 28 -12.53 -1.45 30.25
C ASP A 28 -13.17 -2.76 30.74
N SER A 29 -14.40 -3.07 30.32
CA SER A 29 -15.12 -4.28 30.68
C SER A 29 -15.31 -5.24 29.50
N GLU A 30 -15.61 -6.51 29.81
CA GLU A 30 -15.88 -7.54 28.80
C GLU A 30 -17.10 -7.17 27.96
N GLU A 31 -18.13 -6.59 28.59
CA GLU A 31 -19.36 -6.14 27.94
C GLU A 31 -19.12 -4.95 27.01
N GLY A 32 -18.12 -4.12 27.32
CA GLY A 32 -17.71 -2.99 26.50
C GLY A 32 -17.11 -3.41 25.15
N LEU A 33 -16.51 -4.62 25.08
CA LEU A 33 -16.09 -5.22 23.81
C LEU A 33 -17.29 -5.91 23.14
N THR A 34 -18.08 -5.10 22.44
CA THR A 34 -19.26 -5.55 21.70
C THR A 34 -18.86 -6.27 20.42
N LEU A 35 -19.28 -7.52 20.29
CA LEU A 35 -19.04 -8.37 19.12
C LEU A 35 -20.26 -8.33 18.19
N THR A 36 -20.67 -7.12 17.81
CA THR A 36 -21.85 -6.91 16.96
C THR A 36 -21.48 -7.25 15.52
N LEU A 37 -21.89 -8.43 15.06
CA LEU A 37 -21.72 -8.91 13.69
C LEU A 37 -23.10 -9.00 13.02
N SER A 38 -23.17 -8.78 11.70
CA SER A 38 -24.41 -9.00 10.94
C SER A 38 -24.78 -10.49 10.97
N GLY A 39 -26.06 -10.82 10.69
CA GLY A 39 -26.56 -12.20 10.63
C GLY A 39 -26.00 -13.06 9.49
N GLU A 40 -25.02 -12.55 8.74
CA GLU A 40 -24.33 -13.26 7.65
C GLU A 40 -23.25 -14.22 8.18
N VAL A 41 -22.83 -14.06 9.44
CA VAL A 41 -21.80 -14.89 10.06
C VAL A 41 -22.44 -16.12 10.68
N GLU A 42 -21.85 -17.28 10.40
CA GLU A 42 -22.37 -18.56 10.90
C GLU A 42 -22.33 -18.65 12.43
N ASP A 43 -23.35 -19.31 13.00
CA ASP A 43 -23.56 -19.41 14.45
C ASP A 43 -22.39 -20.07 15.21
N CYS A 44 -21.56 -20.86 14.52
CA CYS A 44 -20.39 -21.52 15.11
C CYS A 44 -19.25 -20.54 15.46
N VAL A 45 -19.20 -19.36 14.82
CA VAL A 45 -18.13 -18.37 15.00
C VAL A 45 -18.32 -17.56 16.28
N LEU A 46 -19.57 -17.23 16.61
CA LEU A 46 -19.89 -16.35 17.73
C LEU A 46 -19.44 -16.91 19.10
N PRO A 47 -19.60 -18.22 19.42
CA PRO A 47 -19.02 -18.82 20.60
C PRO A 47 -17.48 -18.72 20.67
N LEU A 48 -16.79 -18.82 19.53
CA LEU A 48 -15.32 -18.70 19.48
C LEU A 48 -14.87 -17.28 19.82
N LEU A 49 -15.53 -16.27 19.24
CA LEU A 49 -15.27 -14.86 19.55
C LEU A 49 -15.55 -14.54 21.03
N ARG A 50 -16.70 -15.01 21.56
CA ARG A 50 -17.04 -14.84 22.98
C ARG A 50 -16.03 -15.50 23.90
N ARG A 51 -15.55 -16.70 23.55
CA ARG A 51 -14.51 -17.41 24.33
C ARG A 51 -13.17 -16.67 24.28
N ALA A 52 -12.77 -16.16 23.12
CA ALA A 52 -11.56 -15.35 22.98
C ALA A 52 -11.64 -14.06 23.81
N ARG A 53 -12.79 -13.38 23.76
CA ARG A 53 -13.10 -12.22 24.61
C ARG A 53 -13.02 -12.58 26.11
N GLY A 54 -13.67 -13.66 26.54
CA GLY A 54 -13.61 -14.09 27.96
C GLY A 54 -12.18 -14.40 28.44
N LEU A 55 -11.33 -15.00 27.59
CA LEU A 55 -9.91 -15.23 27.93
C LEU A 55 -9.11 -13.93 28.07
N LEU A 56 -9.49 -12.89 27.32
CA LEU A 56 -8.84 -11.59 27.36
C LEU A 56 -9.18 -10.79 28.64
N TYR A 57 -10.40 -10.96 29.16
CA TYR A 57 -10.92 -10.22 30.33
C TYR A 57 -10.99 -11.04 31.63
N GLY A 58 -10.80 -12.37 31.59
CA GLY A 58 -11.20 -13.27 32.67
C GLY A 58 -10.33 -13.31 33.93
N ALA A 59 -9.04 -12.97 33.88
CA ALA A 59 -8.19 -12.86 35.06
C ALA A 59 -7.83 -11.38 35.27
N GLU A 60 -7.89 -10.88 36.52
CA GLU A 60 -7.47 -9.51 36.83
C GLU A 60 -6.03 -9.27 36.33
N GLY A 61 -5.89 -8.50 35.24
CA GLY A 61 -4.59 -8.15 34.65
C GLY A 61 -4.26 -8.85 33.34
N ARG A 62 -3.04 -9.36 33.22
CA ARG A 62 -2.48 -9.97 32.00
C ARG A 62 -2.90 -11.44 31.90
N PRO A 63 -3.35 -11.93 30.72
CA PRO A 63 -3.64 -13.35 30.53
C PRO A 63 -2.45 -14.22 30.94
N SER A 64 -2.74 -15.32 31.65
CA SER A 64 -1.73 -16.33 31.95
C SER A 64 -1.16 -16.93 30.66
N GLU A 65 0.00 -17.58 30.72
CA GLU A 65 0.62 -18.20 29.54
C GLU A 65 -0.32 -19.22 28.86
N ALA A 66 -1.04 -20.02 29.64
CA ALA A 66 -2.03 -20.97 29.13
C ALA A 66 -3.25 -20.26 28.50
N ALA A 67 -3.70 -19.15 29.08
CA ALA A 67 -4.79 -18.35 28.52
C ALA A 67 -4.35 -17.67 27.21
N ALA A 68 -3.15 -17.10 27.18
CA ALA A 68 -2.55 -16.49 25.98
C ALA A 68 -2.35 -17.53 24.86
N ALA A 69 -1.87 -18.73 25.17
CA ALA A 69 -1.74 -19.82 24.19
C ALA A 69 -3.11 -20.24 23.62
N THR A 70 -4.15 -20.29 24.46
CA THR A 70 -5.52 -20.59 24.02
C THR A 70 -6.09 -19.46 23.16
N LEU A 71 -5.88 -18.20 23.56
CA LEU A 71 -6.31 -17.00 22.83
C LEU A 71 -5.65 -16.95 21.44
N ARG A 72 -4.35 -17.27 21.35
CA ARG A 72 -3.61 -17.38 20.08
C ARG A 72 -4.25 -18.42 19.16
N ARG A 73 -4.58 -19.61 19.68
CA ARG A 73 -5.23 -20.68 18.91
C ARG A 73 -6.61 -20.27 18.41
N LEU A 74 -7.43 -19.65 19.26
CA LEU A 74 -8.73 -19.13 18.86
C LEU A 74 -8.61 -18.05 17.78
N GLY A 75 -7.67 -17.12 17.95
CA GLY A 75 -7.36 -16.11 16.93
C GLY A 75 -6.96 -16.73 15.59
N HIS A 76 -6.17 -17.80 15.61
CA HIS A 76 -5.81 -18.55 14.40
C HIS A 76 -7.03 -19.19 13.73
N VAL A 77 -7.84 -19.93 14.48
CA VAL A 77 -9.06 -20.58 13.96
C VAL A 77 -10.01 -19.56 13.34
N LEU A 78 -10.21 -18.41 14.01
CA LEU A 78 -11.06 -17.33 13.49
C LEU A 78 -10.53 -16.79 12.16
N ARG A 79 -9.21 -16.58 12.04
CA ARG A 79 -8.59 -16.09 10.79
C ARG A 79 -8.66 -17.12 9.68
N ASP A 80 -8.35 -18.39 9.94
CA ASP A 80 -8.41 -19.44 8.92
C ASP A 80 -9.83 -19.59 8.38
N TYR A 81 -10.81 -19.63 9.28
CA TYR A 81 -12.20 -19.80 8.89
C TYR A 81 -12.73 -18.62 8.09
N SER A 82 -12.44 -17.39 8.55
CA SER A 82 -12.83 -16.20 7.80
C SER A 82 -12.04 -16.05 6.51
N TRP A 83 -10.78 -16.48 6.44
CA TRP A 83 -9.97 -16.48 5.20
C TRP A 83 -10.64 -17.26 4.08
N GLU A 84 -11.17 -18.45 4.35
CA GLU A 84 -11.91 -19.24 3.36
C GLU A 84 -13.11 -18.46 2.82
N LYS A 85 -13.84 -17.74 3.68
CA LYS A 85 -14.97 -16.90 3.27
C LYS A 85 -14.52 -15.67 2.49
N LEU A 86 -13.41 -15.05 2.89
CA LEU A 86 -12.82 -13.89 2.22
C LEU A 86 -12.29 -14.22 0.81
N ASN A 87 -12.08 -15.49 0.49
CA ASN A 87 -11.56 -15.93 -0.80
C ASN A 87 -12.57 -16.78 -1.61
N ALA A 88 -13.83 -16.83 -1.18
CA ALA A 88 -14.86 -17.64 -1.84
C ALA A 88 -15.46 -16.99 -3.11
N GLY A 89 -15.20 -15.70 -3.36
CA GLY A 89 -15.78 -14.96 -4.47
C GLY A 89 -15.23 -13.55 -4.62
N PRO A 90 -15.83 -12.71 -5.49
CA PRO A 90 -15.40 -11.33 -5.71
C PRO A 90 -15.43 -10.51 -4.42
N TRP A 91 -14.37 -9.73 -4.14
CA TRP A 91 -14.21 -8.97 -2.89
C TRP A 91 -15.42 -8.07 -2.54
N ARG A 92 -16.06 -7.47 -3.56
CA ARG A 92 -17.25 -6.62 -3.39
C ARG A 92 -18.49 -7.34 -2.86
N GLU A 93 -18.57 -8.66 -3.04
CA GLU A 93 -19.69 -9.50 -2.58
C GLU A 93 -19.48 -9.99 -1.15
N ILE A 94 -18.32 -9.70 -0.56
CA ILE A 94 -17.94 -10.21 0.75
C ILE A 94 -18.50 -9.30 1.84
N GLY A 95 -19.42 -9.88 2.61
CA GLY A 95 -20.08 -9.24 3.75
C GLY A 95 -19.07 -8.60 4.72
N LYS A 96 -19.37 -7.39 5.17
CA LYS A 96 -18.52 -6.63 6.11
C LYS A 96 -18.27 -7.40 7.40
N ALA A 97 -19.21 -8.23 7.85
CA ALA A 97 -19.07 -8.98 9.09
C ALA A 97 -17.98 -10.05 9.02
N TRP A 98 -17.79 -10.74 7.88
CA TRP A 98 -16.68 -11.69 7.72
C TRP A 98 -15.31 -10.99 7.79
N ARG A 99 -15.22 -9.79 7.23
CA ARG A 99 -14.02 -8.93 7.36
C ARG A 99 -13.79 -8.51 8.81
N GLN A 100 -14.83 -8.21 9.58
CA GLN A 100 -14.72 -7.92 11.02
C GLN A 100 -14.27 -9.15 11.83
N VAL A 101 -14.77 -10.35 11.51
CA VAL A 101 -14.31 -11.61 12.14
C VAL A 101 -12.81 -11.80 11.93
N TYR A 102 -12.33 -11.57 10.71
CA TYR A 102 -10.91 -11.64 10.38
C TYR A 102 -10.09 -10.64 11.23
N THR A 103 -10.56 -9.38 11.32
CA THR A 103 -9.96 -8.34 12.17
C THR A 103 -9.88 -8.77 13.64
N TYR A 104 -10.95 -9.35 14.20
CA TYR A 104 -10.95 -9.85 15.58
C TYR A 104 -9.97 -11.01 15.77
N GLY A 105 -9.88 -11.94 14.82
CA GLY A 105 -8.88 -13.03 14.85
C GLY A 105 -7.44 -12.51 14.84
N CYS A 106 -7.17 -11.45 14.08
CA CYS A 106 -5.89 -10.73 14.10
C CYS A 106 -5.64 -10.04 15.45
N LEU A 107 -6.63 -9.30 15.96
CA LEU A 107 -6.54 -8.60 17.25
C LEU A 107 -6.22 -9.58 18.39
N PHE A 108 -6.99 -10.66 18.52
CA PHE A 108 -6.78 -11.66 19.57
C PHE A 108 -5.42 -12.35 19.45
N GLY A 109 -4.98 -12.66 18.22
CA GLY A 109 -3.64 -13.18 17.98
C GLY A 109 -2.54 -12.21 18.43
N ALA A 110 -2.65 -10.93 18.05
CA ALA A 110 -1.68 -9.91 18.40
C ALA A 110 -1.60 -9.69 19.92
N LEU A 111 -2.76 -9.59 20.59
CA LEU A 111 -2.86 -9.48 22.05
C LEU A 111 -2.26 -10.72 22.74
N ALA A 112 -2.48 -11.91 22.20
CA ALA A 112 -1.88 -13.13 22.74
C ALA A 112 -0.35 -13.12 22.64
N GLU A 113 0.23 -12.59 21.56
CA GLU A 113 1.69 -12.45 21.45
C GLU A 113 2.25 -11.47 22.50
N VAL A 114 1.59 -10.33 22.69
CA VAL A 114 1.99 -9.37 23.73
C VAL A 114 1.85 -9.99 25.13
N ALA A 115 0.73 -10.67 25.40
CA ALA A 115 0.49 -11.36 26.66
C ALA A 115 1.48 -12.52 26.91
N ALA A 116 2.03 -13.14 25.85
CA ALA A 116 3.05 -14.17 25.97
C ALA A 116 4.47 -13.62 26.17
N GLY A 117 4.67 -12.29 26.05
CA GLY A 117 6.00 -11.71 26.16
C GLY A 117 6.83 -11.84 24.88
N SER A 118 6.21 -12.24 23.76
CA SER A 118 6.88 -12.39 22.47
C SER A 118 7.45 -11.05 21.97
N PRO A 119 8.46 -11.08 21.09
CA PRO A 119 8.88 -9.88 20.37
C PRO A 119 7.68 -9.19 19.67
N PRO A 120 7.68 -7.85 19.50
CA PRO A 120 6.52 -7.15 18.91
C PRO A 120 6.25 -7.48 17.44
N ALA A 121 7.25 -7.95 16.69
CA ALA A 121 7.15 -8.11 15.23
C ALA A 121 6.03 -9.09 14.77
N PRO A 122 5.87 -10.30 15.35
CA PRO A 122 4.69 -11.14 15.11
C PRO A 122 3.34 -10.44 15.33
N ALA A 123 3.22 -9.65 16.40
CA ALA A 123 1.98 -8.93 16.70
C ALA A 123 1.70 -7.83 15.66
N VAL A 124 2.73 -7.09 15.23
CA VAL A 124 2.62 -6.09 14.16
C VAL A 124 2.16 -6.74 12.85
N ARG A 125 2.75 -7.88 12.47
CA ARG A 125 2.34 -8.62 11.26
C ARG A 125 0.87 -9.00 11.30
N LEU A 126 0.39 -9.54 12.43
CA LEU A 126 -1.02 -9.89 12.59
C LEU A 126 -1.93 -8.66 12.44
N CYS A 127 -1.55 -7.53 13.03
CA CYS A 127 -2.30 -6.29 12.89
C CYS A 127 -2.33 -5.81 11.43
N ASP A 128 -1.19 -5.82 10.73
CA ASP A 128 -1.14 -5.41 9.31
C ASP A 128 -1.96 -6.34 8.42
N THR A 129 -1.92 -7.65 8.62
CA THR A 129 -2.79 -8.57 7.87
C THR A 129 -4.27 -8.26 8.14
N GLY A 130 -4.63 -7.91 9.37
CA GLY A 130 -6.00 -7.48 9.71
C GLY A 130 -6.38 -6.13 9.11
N LEU A 131 -5.44 -5.20 8.94
CA LEU A 131 -5.66 -3.92 8.24
C LEU A 131 -5.82 -4.12 6.73
N LEU A 132 -5.08 -5.07 6.14
CA LEU A 132 -5.13 -5.38 4.71
C LEU A 132 -6.40 -6.16 4.32
N MET A 133 -6.79 -7.15 5.10
CA MET A 133 -7.85 -8.10 4.75
C MET A 133 -9.15 -7.90 5.55
N GLY A 134 -9.10 -7.13 6.63
CA GLY A 134 -10.21 -6.99 7.56
C GLY A 134 -11.10 -5.77 7.28
N ALA A 135 -11.99 -5.51 8.22
CA ALA A 135 -12.75 -4.26 8.31
C ALA A 135 -12.45 -3.60 9.67
N SER A 136 -12.53 -2.26 9.72
CA SER A 136 -12.32 -1.52 10.96
C SER A 136 -13.26 -1.98 12.07
N VAL A 137 -12.70 -2.15 13.28
CA VAL A 137 -13.41 -2.41 14.53
C VAL A 137 -12.78 -1.58 15.64
N LEU A 138 -13.57 -1.28 16.68
CA LEU A 138 -13.12 -0.61 17.90
C LEU A 138 -12.28 0.65 17.62
N ASP A 139 -12.77 1.50 16.72
CA ASP A 139 -12.09 2.74 16.33
C ASP A 139 -10.65 2.49 15.84
N ASN A 140 -10.53 1.68 14.77
CA ASN A 140 -9.26 1.30 14.15
C ASN A 140 -8.22 0.75 15.15
N VAL A 141 -8.65 -0.11 16.07
CA VAL A 141 -7.80 -0.64 17.15
C VAL A 141 -6.50 -1.27 16.66
N LEU A 142 -6.50 -1.94 15.50
CA LEU A 142 -5.29 -2.55 14.94
C LEU A 142 -4.23 -1.50 14.58
N ALA A 143 -4.62 -0.37 13.98
CA ALA A 143 -3.70 0.72 13.66
C ALA A 143 -3.12 1.34 14.94
N ARG A 144 -3.97 1.59 15.94
CA ARG A 144 -3.56 2.09 17.25
C ARG A 144 -2.62 1.12 17.98
N LEU A 145 -2.89 -0.19 17.88
CA LEU A 145 -2.05 -1.24 18.44
C LEU A 145 -0.67 -1.26 17.78
N VAL A 146 -0.62 -1.16 16.45
CA VAL A 146 0.65 -1.09 15.71
C VAL A 146 1.50 0.10 16.16
N ARG A 147 0.92 1.29 16.37
CA ARG A 147 1.66 2.45 16.88
C ARG A 147 2.36 2.18 18.21
N VAL A 148 1.66 1.57 19.16
CA VAL A 148 2.22 1.19 20.47
C VAL A 148 3.33 0.14 20.31
N LEU A 149 3.11 -0.85 19.45
CA LEU A 149 4.09 -1.93 19.21
C LEU A 149 5.35 -1.44 18.46
N GLN A 150 5.20 -0.54 17.49
CA GLN A 150 6.31 0.03 16.73
C GLN A 150 7.24 0.85 17.62
N ALA A 151 6.71 1.56 18.61
CA ALA A 151 7.50 2.29 19.60
C ALA A 151 8.41 1.37 20.47
N ARG A 152 8.23 0.04 20.38
CA ARG A 152 9.04 -0.96 21.08
C ARG A 152 9.95 -1.76 20.13
N LEU A 153 9.80 -1.60 18.82
CA LEU A 153 10.68 -2.24 17.87
C LEU A 153 12.03 -1.51 17.83
N PRO A 154 13.15 -2.25 17.71
CA PRO A 154 14.43 -1.62 17.44
C PRO A 154 14.32 -0.79 16.17
N ARG A 155 14.65 0.50 16.24
CA ARG A 155 14.81 1.30 15.01
C ARG A 155 15.85 0.61 14.15
N ALA A 156 15.51 0.40 12.87
CA ALA A 156 16.41 -0.24 11.92
C ALA A 156 17.76 0.49 11.94
N LYS A 157 18.82 -0.19 12.40
CA LYS A 157 20.20 0.31 12.25
C LYS A 157 20.55 0.22 10.78
N ARG A 158 21.25 1.24 10.26
CA ARG A 158 21.80 1.29 8.90
C ARG A 158 22.45 -0.05 8.55
N ARG A 159 21.81 -0.88 7.72
CA ARG A 159 22.51 -1.98 7.05
C ARG A 159 23.23 -1.34 5.87
N LEU A 160 24.49 -0.98 6.08
CA LEU A 160 25.40 -0.76 4.96
C LEU A 160 25.32 -2.00 4.08
N ALA A 161 25.07 -1.80 2.79
CA ALA A 161 25.17 -2.89 1.82
C ALA A 161 26.52 -3.60 2.03
N PRO A 162 26.55 -4.94 2.16
CA PRO A 162 27.81 -5.64 2.20
C PRO A 162 28.55 -5.36 0.88
N GLU A 163 29.78 -4.86 0.98
CA GLU A 163 30.75 -4.88 -0.12
C GLU A 163 31.03 -6.36 -0.45
N GLY A 164 30.20 -6.98 -1.29
CA GLY A 164 30.27 -8.42 -1.50
C GLY A 164 29.25 -8.97 -2.48
N SER A 165 29.53 -8.79 -3.76
CA SER A 165 29.21 -9.72 -4.86
C SER A 165 27.89 -10.53 -4.77
N ALA A 166 26.74 -9.85 -4.77
CA ALA A 166 25.56 -10.47 -5.38
C ALA A 166 25.74 -10.39 -6.90
N LYS A 167 25.55 -11.51 -7.62
CA LYS A 167 25.51 -11.51 -9.09
C LYS A 167 24.33 -10.62 -9.50
N ARG A 168 24.62 -9.36 -9.84
CA ARG A 168 23.65 -8.41 -10.39
C ARG A 168 22.98 -9.07 -11.60
N VAL A 169 21.70 -9.42 -11.47
CA VAL A 169 20.87 -9.67 -12.63
C VAL A 169 20.60 -8.29 -13.20
N ARG A 170 21.44 -7.87 -14.14
CA ARG A 170 21.27 -6.61 -14.86
C ARG A 170 19.99 -6.74 -15.68
N VAL A 171 18.88 -6.21 -15.18
CA VAL A 171 17.79 -5.81 -16.06
C VAL A 171 18.39 -4.73 -16.96
N GLU A 172 18.35 -4.92 -18.28
CA GLU A 172 18.87 -3.92 -19.21
C GLU A 172 18.12 -2.60 -18.99
N SER A 173 18.84 -1.59 -18.48
CA SER A 173 18.28 -0.26 -18.25
C SER A 173 17.94 0.37 -19.61
N ARG A 174 16.66 0.37 -19.97
CA ARG A 174 16.18 1.08 -21.17
C ARG A 174 16.40 2.59 -20.94
N PRO A 175 17.07 3.30 -21.86
CA PRO A 175 17.28 4.73 -21.72
C PRO A 175 15.94 5.47 -21.57
N ALA A 176 15.99 6.62 -20.89
CA ALA A 176 14.83 7.49 -20.80
C ALA A 176 14.42 7.95 -22.22
N PRO A 177 13.15 7.81 -22.61
CA PRO A 177 12.70 8.24 -23.93
C PRO A 177 12.79 9.77 -24.03
N VAL A 178 13.14 10.27 -25.20
CA VAL A 178 13.16 11.70 -25.48
C VAL A 178 11.73 12.13 -25.80
N VAL A 179 11.15 12.99 -24.95
CA VAL A 179 9.85 13.60 -25.19
C VAL A 179 10.00 14.65 -26.30
N GLN A 180 9.30 14.44 -27.41
CA GLN A 180 9.29 15.41 -28.51
C GLN A 180 8.40 16.60 -28.15
N PRO A 181 8.75 17.84 -28.57
CA PRO A 181 7.96 19.04 -28.25
C PRO A 181 6.47 18.96 -28.68
N GLU A 182 6.18 18.28 -29.79
CA GLU A 182 4.83 18.09 -30.33
C GLU A 182 3.97 17.16 -29.46
N ASP A 183 4.58 16.20 -28.77
CA ASP A 183 3.92 15.23 -27.91
C ASP A 183 3.95 15.67 -26.44
N ALA A 184 4.66 16.75 -26.11
CA ALA A 184 4.85 17.17 -24.73
C ALA A 184 3.54 17.64 -24.09
N LEU A 185 3.30 17.22 -22.85
CA LEU A 185 2.22 17.78 -22.04
C LEU A 185 2.47 19.26 -21.70
N PRO A 186 1.42 20.07 -21.54
CA PRO A 186 1.56 21.42 -21.01
C PRO A 186 1.95 21.39 -19.53
N HIS A 187 2.77 22.35 -19.13
CA HIS A 187 3.17 22.59 -17.73
C HIS A 187 2.58 23.92 -17.26
N LEU A 188 1.95 23.92 -16.08
CA LEU A 188 1.40 25.12 -15.44
C LEU A 188 1.91 25.25 -14.01
N TYR A 189 2.42 26.44 -13.69
CA TYR A 189 2.85 26.78 -12.34
C TYR A 189 1.70 27.39 -11.55
N CYS A 190 1.25 26.70 -10.49
CA CYS A 190 0.16 27.12 -9.59
C CYS A 190 -1.03 27.82 -10.30
N PRO A 191 -1.70 27.18 -11.29
CA PRO A 191 -2.85 27.80 -11.95
C PRO A 191 -4.00 27.99 -10.96
N SER A 192 -4.84 29.02 -11.19
CA SER A 192 -6.06 29.19 -10.39
C SER A 192 -7.01 28.00 -10.56
N LEU A 193 -7.84 27.74 -9.55
CA LEU A 193 -8.89 26.71 -9.62
C LEU A 193 -9.79 26.89 -10.85
N GLU A 194 -10.19 28.13 -11.15
CA GLU A 194 -11.00 28.47 -12.33
C GLU A 194 -10.27 28.12 -13.64
N HIS A 195 -8.99 28.48 -13.75
CA HIS A 195 -8.22 28.18 -14.96
C HIS A 195 -8.07 26.67 -15.18
N PHE A 196 -7.72 25.92 -14.12
CA PHE A 196 -7.65 24.46 -14.17
C PHE A 196 -9.01 23.86 -14.55
N ARG A 197 -10.09 24.34 -13.91
CA ARG A 197 -11.44 23.84 -14.15
C ARG A 197 -11.85 23.98 -15.61
N ASP A 198 -11.75 25.19 -16.14
CA ASP A 198 -12.34 25.52 -17.43
C ASP A 198 -11.47 25.04 -18.61
N ASN A 199 -10.16 24.90 -18.43
CA ASN A 199 -9.24 24.55 -19.51
C ASN A 199 -8.77 23.08 -19.49
N TYR A 200 -8.86 22.40 -18.34
CA TYR A 200 -8.33 21.04 -18.17
C TYR A 200 -9.34 20.06 -17.60
N LEU A 201 -9.99 20.37 -16.47
CA LEU A 201 -10.95 19.47 -15.86
C LEU A 201 -12.20 19.28 -16.75
N ILE A 202 -12.93 20.36 -17.06
CA ILE A 202 -14.15 20.27 -17.89
C ILE A 202 -13.84 19.70 -19.28
N PRO A 203 -12.78 20.15 -19.99
CA PRO A 203 -12.44 19.60 -21.32
C PRO A 203 -11.76 18.23 -21.27
N GLN A 204 -11.47 17.68 -20.08
CA GLN A 204 -10.75 16.42 -19.87
C GLN A 204 -9.40 16.39 -20.61
N LYS A 205 -8.52 17.34 -20.30
CA LYS A 205 -7.17 17.43 -20.87
C LYS A 205 -6.09 17.21 -19.80
N PRO A 206 -5.10 16.35 -20.05
CA PRO A 206 -4.00 16.14 -19.11
C PRO A 206 -3.11 17.39 -19.02
N VAL A 207 -2.51 17.59 -17.85
CA VAL A 207 -1.60 18.71 -17.59
C VAL A 207 -0.66 18.39 -16.43
N VAL A 208 0.57 18.90 -16.51
CA VAL A 208 1.52 18.87 -15.39
C VAL A 208 1.38 20.17 -14.59
N LEU A 209 1.11 20.03 -13.30
CA LEU A 209 1.00 21.12 -12.34
C LEU A 209 2.29 21.20 -11.52
N GLU A 210 2.83 22.41 -11.40
CA GLU A 210 4.08 22.70 -10.70
C GLU A 210 3.85 23.70 -9.55
N GLY A 211 4.64 23.59 -8.48
CA GLY A 211 4.56 24.49 -7.32
C GLY A 211 3.43 24.18 -6.33
N ILE A 212 2.56 23.21 -6.65
CA ILE A 212 1.36 22.92 -5.85
C ILE A 212 1.62 21.99 -4.65
N ILE A 213 2.73 21.23 -4.67
CA ILE A 213 3.11 20.29 -3.59
C ILE A 213 4.50 20.56 -2.99
N ASP A 214 5.23 21.58 -3.45
CA ASP A 214 6.61 21.87 -3.02
C ASP A 214 6.75 22.07 -1.49
N HIS A 215 5.65 22.47 -0.86
CA HIS A 215 5.55 22.71 0.58
C HIS A 215 5.27 21.44 1.39
N TRP A 216 4.91 20.31 0.77
CA TRP A 216 4.61 19.07 1.47
C TRP A 216 5.84 18.55 2.22
N PRO A 217 5.72 18.12 3.49
CA PRO A 217 6.83 17.55 4.24
C PRO A 217 7.52 16.38 3.54
N CYS A 218 6.78 15.55 2.79
CA CYS A 218 7.33 14.40 2.06
C CYS A 218 8.47 14.79 1.11
N MET A 219 8.41 15.99 0.49
CA MET A 219 9.40 16.47 -0.47
C MET A 219 10.80 16.64 0.13
N LYS A 220 10.91 16.77 1.45
CA LYS A 220 12.17 16.91 2.17
C LYS A 220 12.49 15.72 3.06
N LYS A 221 11.46 15.07 3.61
CA LYS A 221 11.60 13.99 4.60
C LYS A 221 11.82 12.63 3.96
N TRP A 222 11.12 12.33 2.87
CA TRP A 222 11.02 10.97 2.37
C TRP A 222 12.27 10.56 1.59
N SER A 223 12.78 9.39 1.96
CA SER A 223 13.89 8.70 1.33
C SER A 223 13.73 7.21 1.60
N VAL A 224 14.45 6.35 0.88
CA VAL A 224 14.47 4.91 1.13
C VAL A 224 14.81 4.61 2.61
N ASP A 225 15.75 5.36 3.18
CA ASP A 225 16.13 5.24 4.59
C ASP A 225 15.00 5.66 5.55
N TYR A 226 14.27 6.72 5.22
CA TYR A 226 13.12 7.16 6.02
C TYR A 226 12.03 6.08 6.04
N PHE A 227 11.73 5.45 4.89
CA PHE A 227 10.75 4.37 4.83
C PHE A 227 11.18 3.14 5.64
N CYS A 228 12.46 2.76 5.61
CA CYS A 228 13.00 1.72 6.49
C CYS A 228 12.79 2.04 7.97
N GLN A 229 12.88 3.30 8.38
CA GLN A 229 12.75 3.71 9.78
C GLN A 229 11.29 3.79 10.24
N VAL A 230 10.41 4.36 9.43
CA VAL A 230 9.00 4.62 9.80
C VAL A 230 8.10 3.43 9.48
N ALA A 231 8.29 2.82 8.32
CA ALA A 231 7.43 1.79 7.78
C ALA A 231 8.10 0.40 7.72
N GLY A 232 9.38 0.28 8.08
CA GLY A 232 10.18 -0.91 7.78
C GLY A 232 9.61 -2.24 8.26
N CYS A 233 8.91 -2.26 9.39
CA CYS A 233 8.28 -3.48 9.94
C CYS A 233 6.87 -3.76 9.39
N ARG A 234 6.31 -2.83 8.62
CA ARG A 234 4.93 -2.91 8.12
C ARG A 234 4.84 -3.89 6.98
N THR A 235 3.82 -4.72 6.99
CA THR A 235 3.56 -5.71 5.92
C THR A 235 2.79 -5.04 4.80
N VAL A 236 3.30 -5.14 3.57
CA VAL A 236 2.74 -4.51 2.37
C VAL A 236 2.62 -5.54 1.24
N PRO A 237 1.64 -5.38 0.33
CA PRO A 237 1.59 -6.14 -0.91
C PRO A 237 2.65 -5.62 -1.88
N VAL A 238 3.35 -6.56 -2.52
CA VAL A 238 4.35 -6.27 -3.56
C VAL A 238 4.05 -7.14 -4.77
N GLU A 239 3.92 -6.49 -5.92
CA GLU A 239 3.85 -7.14 -7.22
C GLU A 239 5.24 -7.59 -7.65
N LEU A 240 5.34 -8.84 -8.12
CA LEU A 240 6.57 -9.46 -8.57
C LEU A 240 6.42 -9.84 -10.05
N GLY A 241 7.41 -9.45 -10.86
CA GLY A 241 7.39 -9.62 -12.32
C GLY A 241 7.57 -8.29 -13.04
N SER A 242 7.80 -8.34 -14.35
CA SER A 242 7.98 -7.13 -15.16
C SER A 242 6.70 -6.30 -15.27
N ARG A 243 5.56 -6.96 -15.49
CA ARG A 243 4.25 -6.33 -15.69
C ARG A 243 3.15 -7.22 -15.12
N TYR A 244 2.04 -6.62 -14.68
CA TYR A 244 0.87 -7.38 -14.20
C TYR A 244 0.11 -8.13 -15.32
N THR A 245 0.46 -7.87 -16.58
CA THR A 245 -0.07 -8.58 -17.75
C THR A 245 0.70 -9.88 -18.06
N ASP A 246 1.84 -10.12 -17.41
CA ASP A 246 2.70 -11.27 -17.69
C ASP A 246 2.22 -12.52 -16.91
N GLU A 247 2.35 -13.71 -17.50
CA GLU A 247 1.93 -14.97 -16.85
C GLU A 247 2.72 -15.30 -15.57
N GLU A 248 3.97 -14.81 -15.47
CA GLU A 248 4.85 -15.00 -14.32
C GLU A 248 4.56 -14.00 -13.17
N TRP A 249 3.63 -13.06 -13.38
CA TRP A 249 3.27 -12.08 -12.36
C TRP A 249 2.63 -12.73 -11.14
N SER A 250 3.05 -12.28 -9.96
CA SER A 250 2.44 -12.69 -8.70
C SER A 250 2.45 -11.55 -7.69
N GLN A 251 1.62 -11.65 -6.67
CA GLN A 251 1.63 -10.73 -5.55
C GLN A 251 2.08 -11.45 -4.28
N LYS A 252 2.96 -10.81 -3.50
CA LYS A 252 3.48 -11.36 -2.25
C LYS A 252 3.41 -10.33 -1.13
N LEU A 253 2.96 -10.77 0.04
CA LEU A 253 3.06 -9.99 1.27
C LEU A 253 4.47 -10.10 1.86
N MET A 254 5.09 -8.97 2.14
CA MET A 254 6.38 -8.89 2.83
C MET A 254 6.50 -7.59 3.61
N THR A 255 7.52 -7.46 4.45
CA THR A 255 7.74 -6.18 5.14
C THR A 255 8.33 -5.13 4.20
N VAL A 256 8.12 -3.84 4.48
CA VAL A 256 8.77 -2.74 3.72
C VAL A 256 10.29 -2.89 3.75
N SER A 257 10.88 -3.33 4.87
CA SER A 257 12.33 -3.59 4.95
C SER A 257 12.75 -4.73 4.01
N ASP A 258 11.98 -5.81 3.95
CA ASP A 258 12.28 -6.93 3.06
C ASP A 258 12.16 -6.51 1.60
N PHE A 259 11.12 -5.73 1.26
CA PHE A 259 10.93 -5.15 -0.06
C PHE A 259 12.12 -4.30 -0.48
N ILE A 260 12.52 -3.32 0.36
CA ILE A 260 13.65 -2.45 0.09
C ILE A 260 14.94 -3.24 -0.07
N ASN A 261 15.22 -4.16 0.87
CA ASN A 261 16.43 -4.96 0.80
C ASN A 261 16.48 -5.83 -0.45
N GLN A 262 15.39 -6.49 -0.82
CA GLN A 262 15.39 -7.45 -1.92
C GLN A 262 15.38 -6.76 -3.29
N TYR A 263 14.51 -5.77 -3.49
CA TYR A 263 14.21 -5.24 -4.83
C TYR A 263 14.81 -3.86 -5.11
N ILE A 264 15.12 -3.08 -4.06
CA ILE A 264 15.73 -1.75 -4.23
C ILE A 264 17.26 -1.83 -4.06
N VAL A 265 17.74 -2.44 -2.98
CA VAL A 265 19.18 -2.47 -2.64
C VAL A 265 19.91 -3.60 -3.36
N ASN A 266 19.34 -4.81 -3.36
CA ASN A 266 19.98 -5.98 -3.96
C ASN A 266 19.54 -6.25 -5.41
N GLU A 267 18.54 -5.52 -5.92
CA GLU A 267 18.06 -5.63 -7.30
C GLU A 267 17.70 -7.08 -7.72
N ASN A 268 17.10 -7.86 -6.80
CA ASN A 268 16.72 -9.25 -7.06
C ASN A 268 15.43 -9.36 -7.90
N GLY A 269 15.50 -8.93 -9.14
CA GLY A 269 14.34 -8.84 -10.05
C GLY A 269 13.51 -7.57 -9.84
N VAL A 270 12.33 -7.53 -10.46
CA VAL A 270 11.42 -6.39 -10.38
C VAL A 270 10.35 -6.67 -9.33
N GLY A 271 10.36 -5.86 -8.26
CA GLY A 271 9.32 -5.83 -7.25
C GLY A 271 8.73 -4.43 -7.18
N TYR A 272 7.40 -4.32 -7.17
CA TYR A 272 6.72 -3.03 -7.16
C TYR A 272 5.63 -3.00 -6.06
N LEU A 273 5.78 -2.09 -5.10
CA LEU A 273 4.70 -1.74 -4.17
C LEU A 273 3.78 -0.78 -4.93
N ALA A 274 2.81 -1.36 -5.65
CA ALA A 274 1.88 -0.65 -6.51
C ALA A 274 0.49 -0.57 -5.89
N GLN A 275 -0.20 0.54 -6.17
CA GLN A 275 -1.64 0.71 -5.89
C GLN A 275 -2.06 0.32 -4.46
N HIS A 276 -1.26 0.69 -3.46
CA HIS A 276 -1.54 0.35 -2.06
C HIS A 276 -1.96 1.57 -1.26
N GLN A 277 -3.05 1.47 -0.47
CA GLN A 277 -3.53 2.51 0.46
C GLN A 277 -2.63 2.59 1.70
N LEU A 278 -1.34 2.86 1.48
CA LEU A 278 -0.30 2.87 2.50
C LEU A 278 -0.56 3.90 3.59
N PHE A 279 -1.22 5.00 3.25
CA PHE A 279 -1.46 6.14 4.16
C PHE A 279 -2.53 5.85 5.20
N ASP A 280 -3.48 4.97 4.90
CA ASP A 280 -4.46 4.51 5.89
C ASP A 280 -3.85 3.45 6.82
N GLN A 281 -2.94 2.63 6.29
CA GLN A 281 -2.16 1.70 7.09
C GLN A 281 -1.15 2.42 7.99
N ILE A 282 -0.49 3.48 7.50
CA ILE A 282 0.61 4.20 8.17
C ILE A 282 0.29 5.71 8.20
N PRO A 283 -0.53 6.16 9.17
CA PRO A 283 -0.97 7.55 9.20
C PRO A 283 0.16 8.56 9.42
N GLU A 284 1.29 8.15 10.00
CA GLU A 284 2.50 8.99 10.12
C GLU A 284 3.03 9.45 8.76
N LEU A 285 2.77 8.68 7.70
CA LEU A 285 3.06 9.10 6.32
C LEU A 285 1.96 9.99 5.74
N LYS A 286 0.70 9.81 6.17
CA LYS A 286 -0.42 10.65 5.74
C LYS A 286 -0.23 12.10 6.19
N GLU A 287 0.40 12.33 7.35
CA GLU A 287 0.76 13.65 7.87
C GLU A 287 1.78 14.41 6.99
N ASP A 288 2.48 13.72 6.09
CA ASP A 288 3.52 14.30 5.25
C ASP A 288 3.02 14.76 3.87
N ILE A 289 1.73 14.56 3.58
CA ILE A 289 1.08 14.91 2.32
C ILE A 289 -0.21 15.69 2.59
N GLY A 290 -0.71 16.41 1.57
CA GLY A 290 -2.03 17.02 1.58
C GLY A 290 -2.87 16.48 0.43
N ILE A 291 -4.16 16.80 0.42
CA ILE A 291 -5.01 16.59 -0.77
C ILE A 291 -4.85 17.84 -1.65
N PRO A 292 -4.52 17.72 -2.95
CA PRO A 292 -4.45 18.89 -3.82
C PRO A 292 -5.78 19.66 -3.85
N ASP A 293 -5.73 20.98 -3.65
CA ASP A 293 -6.94 21.84 -3.58
C ASP A 293 -7.87 21.67 -4.78
N TYR A 294 -7.33 21.34 -5.96
CA TYR A 294 -8.10 21.10 -7.18
C TYR A 294 -9.11 19.96 -7.06
N CYS A 295 -8.94 19.02 -6.12
CA CYS A 295 -9.92 17.96 -5.86
C CYS A 295 -11.26 18.52 -5.35
N CYS A 296 -11.28 19.73 -4.76
CA CYS A 296 -12.53 20.36 -4.29
C CYS A 296 -13.47 20.79 -5.43
N LEU A 297 -13.00 20.70 -6.69
CA LEU A 297 -13.81 20.95 -7.88
C LEU A 297 -14.65 19.74 -8.30
N GLY A 298 -14.43 18.59 -7.65
CA GLY A 298 -15.18 17.35 -7.88
C GLY A 298 -16.56 17.36 -7.24
N GLU A 299 -17.34 16.33 -7.57
CA GLU A 299 -18.66 16.08 -6.99
C GLU A 299 -18.58 15.16 -5.76
N GLY A 300 -17.46 14.45 -5.57
CA GLY A 300 -17.24 13.56 -4.42
C GLY A 300 -16.85 14.30 -3.13
N GLU A 301 -17.07 13.63 -2.00
CA GLU A 301 -16.58 14.09 -0.69
C GLU A 301 -15.07 13.84 -0.55
N GLU A 302 -14.39 14.63 0.28
CA GLU A 302 -12.94 14.47 0.52
C GLU A 302 -12.59 13.09 1.10
N ASP A 303 -13.47 12.54 1.95
CA ASP A 303 -13.32 11.22 2.57
C ASP A 303 -13.42 10.06 1.57
N ASP A 304 -13.98 10.29 0.38
CA ASP A 304 -14.09 9.29 -0.69
C ASP A 304 -12.84 9.24 -1.59
N ILE A 305 -11.89 10.18 -1.40
CA ILE A 305 -10.66 10.25 -2.18
C ILE A 305 -9.76 9.08 -1.82
N THR A 306 -9.48 8.22 -2.80
CA THR A 306 -8.59 7.08 -2.60
C THR A 306 -7.14 7.51 -2.84
N ILE A 307 -6.31 7.38 -1.80
CA ILE A 307 -4.89 7.78 -1.85
C ILE A 307 -4.01 6.53 -1.90
N ASN A 308 -3.30 6.32 -3.02
CA ASN A 308 -2.43 5.17 -3.20
C ASN A 308 -0.96 5.56 -3.27
N ALA A 309 -0.10 4.70 -2.72
CA ALA A 309 1.35 4.78 -2.83
C ALA A 309 1.86 3.89 -3.97
N TRP A 310 2.89 4.38 -4.65
CA TRP A 310 3.59 3.70 -5.72
C TRP A 310 5.09 3.77 -5.45
N PHE A 311 5.71 2.67 -5.01
CA PHE A 311 7.12 2.63 -4.65
C PHE A 311 7.83 1.46 -5.31
N GLY A 312 8.86 1.75 -6.11
CA GLY A 312 9.59 0.74 -6.86
C GLY A 312 11.01 1.14 -7.25
N PRO A 313 11.83 0.17 -7.69
CA PRO A 313 13.12 0.45 -8.30
C PRO A 313 12.97 1.10 -9.69
N GLU A 314 14.09 1.49 -10.28
CA GLU A 314 14.15 1.82 -11.71
C GLU A 314 13.60 0.64 -12.54
N GLY A 315 12.86 0.95 -13.61
CA GLY A 315 12.36 -0.04 -14.55
C GLY A 315 11.01 -0.66 -14.19
N THR A 316 10.38 -0.31 -13.06
CA THR A 316 8.98 -0.72 -12.84
C THR A 316 8.07 -0.14 -13.90
N VAL A 317 7.15 -0.96 -14.39
CA VAL A 317 6.21 -0.60 -15.45
C VAL A 317 4.78 -0.84 -14.97
N SER A 318 3.93 0.17 -15.14
CA SER A 318 2.49 0.02 -15.18
C SER A 318 2.07 0.00 -16.66
N PRO A 319 1.66 -1.17 -17.21
CA PRO A 319 1.09 -1.29 -18.55
C PRO A 319 0.02 -0.24 -18.86
N LEU A 320 -0.23 -0.01 -20.15
CA LEU A 320 -1.21 0.97 -20.59
C LEU A 320 -2.62 0.58 -20.15
N HIS A 321 -3.23 1.40 -19.30
CA HIS A 321 -4.57 1.14 -18.75
C HIS A 321 -5.35 2.45 -18.52
N GLN A 322 -6.64 2.32 -18.25
CA GLN A 322 -7.52 3.44 -17.90
C GLN A 322 -8.18 3.23 -16.54
N ASP A 323 -8.32 4.33 -15.80
CA ASP A 323 -8.93 4.36 -14.47
C ASP A 323 -10.38 4.90 -14.51
N PRO A 324 -11.24 4.52 -13.55
CA PRO A 324 -12.64 4.95 -13.51
C PRO A 324 -12.86 6.35 -12.91
N GLN A 325 -11.82 6.99 -12.36
CA GLN A 325 -11.89 8.27 -11.64
C GLN A 325 -10.87 9.27 -12.20
N GLN A 326 -11.02 10.55 -11.83
CA GLN A 326 -9.97 11.55 -12.02
C GLN A 326 -8.76 11.18 -11.17
N ASN A 327 -7.55 11.48 -11.63
CA ASN A 327 -6.34 11.13 -10.89
C ASN A 327 -5.31 12.26 -10.90
N PHE A 328 -4.80 12.61 -9.72
CA PHE A 328 -3.55 13.36 -9.59
C PHE A 328 -2.43 12.42 -9.19
N LEU A 329 -1.42 12.27 -10.05
CA LEU A 329 -0.19 11.53 -9.75
C LEU A 329 0.91 12.52 -9.33
N ALA A 330 1.14 12.65 -8.02
CA ALA A 330 2.18 13.47 -7.43
C ALA A 330 3.50 12.70 -7.34
N GLN A 331 4.57 13.25 -7.91
CA GLN A 331 5.89 12.64 -7.88
C GLN A 331 6.73 13.18 -6.72
N VAL A 332 7.14 12.29 -5.79
CA VAL A 332 7.87 12.69 -4.58
C VAL A 332 9.38 12.60 -4.76
N PHE A 333 9.89 11.48 -5.25
CA PHE A 333 11.30 11.34 -5.65
C PHE A 333 11.47 10.36 -6.81
N GLY A 334 12.60 10.47 -7.51
CA GLY A 334 12.82 9.77 -8.78
C GLY A 334 11.96 10.34 -9.91
N ARG A 335 12.14 9.82 -11.12
CA ARG A 335 11.41 10.27 -12.31
C ARG A 335 10.58 9.15 -12.91
N LYS A 336 9.49 9.50 -13.58
CA LYS A 336 8.64 8.57 -14.33
C LYS A 336 8.41 9.06 -15.75
N TYR A 337 8.63 8.19 -16.73
CA TYR A 337 8.17 8.42 -18.09
C TYR A 337 6.71 8.00 -18.20
N ILE A 338 5.88 8.87 -18.78
CA ILE A 338 4.44 8.66 -18.88
C ILE A 338 3.99 8.94 -20.31
N GLN A 339 3.19 8.04 -20.88
CA GLN A 339 2.43 8.28 -22.11
C GLN A 339 0.93 8.26 -21.82
N LEU A 340 0.20 9.15 -22.47
CA LEU A 340 -1.23 9.37 -22.30
C LEU A 340 -1.93 9.33 -23.65
N TYR A 341 -3.01 8.54 -23.73
CA TYR A 341 -3.86 8.47 -24.91
C TYR A 341 -5.30 8.83 -24.54
N SER A 342 -5.94 9.57 -25.43
CA SER A 342 -7.34 9.98 -25.25
C SER A 342 -8.25 8.74 -25.21
N PRO A 343 -9.35 8.76 -24.43
CA PRO A 343 -10.39 7.72 -24.51
C PRO A 343 -10.93 7.52 -25.93
N GLN A 344 -10.84 8.54 -26.80
CA GLN A 344 -11.24 8.47 -28.21
C GLN A 344 -10.36 7.51 -29.04
N ASP A 345 -9.14 7.23 -28.59
CA ASP A 345 -8.21 6.30 -29.25
C ASP A 345 -8.39 4.85 -28.79
N SER A 346 -9.33 4.54 -27.90
CA SER A 346 -9.48 3.20 -27.29
C SER A 346 -9.49 2.05 -28.30
N GLU A 347 -10.12 2.21 -29.47
CA GLU A 347 -10.15 1.19 -30.52
C GLU A 347 -8.78 0.90 -31.14
N ASN A 348 -7.86 1.88 -31.12
CA ASN A 348 -6.48 1.74 -31.59
C ASN A 348 -5.57 1.10 -30.54
N LEU A 349 -6.02 0.99 -29.27
CA LEU A 349 -5.22 0.52 -28.14
C LEU A 349 -5.45 -0.95 -27.76
N TYR A 350 -6.34 -1.66 -28.47
CA TYR A 350 -6.60 -3.09 -28.28
C TYR A 350 -6.79 -3.50 -26.81
N PRO A 351 -7.85 -3.03 -26.12
CA PRO A 351 -8.16 -3.48 -24.77
C PRO A 351 -8.31 -5.00 -24.71
N HIS A 352 -8.01 -5.62 -23.56
CA HIS A 352 -8.32 -7.04 -23.38
C HIS A 352 -9.84 -7.29 -23.41
N GLU A 353 -10.26 -8.45 -23.93
CA GLU A 353 -11.68 -8.83 -23.96
C GLU A 353 -12.18 -9.42 -22.64
N SER A 354 -11.27 -9.78 -21.73
CA SER A 354 -11.63 -10.39 -20.45
C SER A 354 -12.26 -9.36 -19.51
N HIS A 355 -13.27 -9.76 -18.74
CA HIS A 355 -13.94 -8.87 -17.78
C HIS A 355 -12.98 -8.25 -16.76
N ILE A 356 -11.88 -8.92 -16.41
CA ILE A 356 -10.92 -8.46 -15.40
C ILE A 356 -9.95 -7.42 -15.97
N LEU A 357 -9.49 -7.59 -17.21
CA LEU A 357 -8.46 -6.73 -17.82
C LEU A 357 -9.00 -5.80 -18.91
N HIS A 358 -10.32 -5.64 -19.04
CA HIS A 358 -10.94 -4.82 -20.09
C HIS A 358 -10.50 -3.34 -20.09
N ASN A 359 -9.96 -2.85 -18.99
CA ASN A 359 -9.41 -1.51 -18.86
C ASN A 359 -7.90 -1.44 -19.14
N THR A 360 -7.26 -2.54 -19.55
CA THR A 360 -5.83 -2.66 -19.86
C THR A 360 -5.65 -2.97 -21.35
N SER A 361 -4.65 -2.37 -21.98
CA SER A 361 -4.26 -2.59 -23.37
C SER A 361 -3.43 -3.87 -23.49
N GLN A 362 -3.62 -4.59 -24.58
CA GLN A 362 -2.76 -5.74 -24.95
C GLN A 362 -1.38 -5.31 -25.49
N VAL A 363 -1.17 -4.01 -25.75
CA VAL A 363 0.01 -3.50 -26.44
C VAL A 363 1.12 -3.15 -25.44
N ASP A 364 2.34 -3.61 -25.71
CA ASP A 364 3.55 -3.05 -25.09
C ASP A 364 3.87 -1.70 -25.75
N VAL A 365 3.64 -0.61 -25.03
CA VAL A 365 3.79 0.76 -25.54
C VAL A 365 5.20 1.06 -26.06
N GLU A 366 6.23 0.53 -25.41
CA GLU A 366 7.62 0.83 -25.76
C GLU A 366 8.22 -0.17 -26.78
N ASP A 367 7.53 -1.28 -27.03
CA ASP A 367 7.90 -2.28 -28.03
C ASP A 367 6.65 -2.90 -28.69
N PRO A 368 5.87 -2.11 -29.44
CA PRO A 368 4.58 -2.55 -29.94
C PRO A 368 4.73 -3.56 -31.08
N ASP A 369 4.08 -4.73 -30.96
CA ASP A 369 3.91 -5.66 -32.08
C ASP A 369 2.90 -5.09 -33.08
N LEU A 370 3.40 -4.30 -34.04
CA LEU A 370 2.57 -3.68 -35.09
C LEU A 370 2.06 -4.66 -36.15
N VAL A 371 2.53 -5.91 -36.15
CA VAL A 371 1.95 -6.96 -36.99
C VAL A 371 0.63 -7.42 -36.36
N LYS A 372 0.63 -7.64 -35.05
CA LYS A 372 -0.56 -8.03 -34.28
C LYS A 372 -1.51 -6.85 -34.02
N PHE A 373 -0.96 -5.66 -33.76
CA PHE A 373 -1.69 -4.45 -33.35
C PHE A 373 -1.47 -3.27 -34.32
N PRO A 374 -1.80 -3.42 -35.61
CA PRO A 374 -1.44 -2.45 -36.64
C PRO A 374 -2.07 -1.05 -36.47
N ASN A 375 -3.20 -0.93 -35.77
CA ASN A 375 -3.84 0.36 -35.53
C ASN A 375 -3.16 1.19 -34.45
N PHE A 376 -2.31 0.59 -33.60
CA PHE A 376 -1.63 1.31 -32.52
C PHE A 376 -0.79 2.48 -33.04
N ARG A 377 -0.20 2.34 -34.24
CA ARG A 377 0.55 3.41 -34.93
C ARG A 377 -0.29 4.66 -35.26
N LYS A 378 -1.62 4.57 -35.21
CA LYS A 378 -2.55 5.67 -35.50
C LYS A 378 -2.95 6.43 -34.22
N ALA A 379 -2.73 5.82 -33.05
CA ALA A 379 -3.14 6.40 -31.78
C ALA A 379 -2.27 7.62 -31.47
N ALA A 380 -2.89 8.77 -31.29
CA ALA A 380 -2.18 9.98 -30.88
C ALA A 380 -1.93 9.92 -29.37
N PHE A 381 -0.74 10.34 -28.95
CA PHE A 381 -0.40 10.40 -27.54
C PHE A 381 0.22 11.73 -27.15
N GLN A 382 0.18 12.00 -25.85
CA GLN A 382 1.03 12.99 -25.22
C GLN A 382 1.95 12.27 -24.23
N SER A 383 3.11 12.84 -23.94
CA SER A 383 4.06 12.25 -23.00
C SER A 383 4.77 13.29 -22.15
N CYS A 384 5.30 12.84 -21.01
CA CYS A 384 6.16 13.65 -20.16
C CYS A 384 7.15 12.76 -19.40
N VAL A 385 8.19 13.40 -18.86
CA VAL A 385 8.98 12.85 -17.76
C VAL A 385 8.57 13.62 -16.50
N LEU A 386 7.81 12.97 -15.63
CA LEU A 386 7.33 13.56 -14.38
C LEU A 386 8.47 13.59 -13.36
N MET A 387 8.78 14.79 -12.88
CA MET A 387 9.90 15.10 -11.98
C MET A 387 9.42 15.28 -10.53
N PRO A 388 10.29 15.11 -9.52
CA PRO A 388 9.96 15.41 -8.13
C PRO A 388 9.35 16.82 -7.96
N GLY A 389 8.22 16.91 -7.26
CA GLY A 389 7.46 18.14 -7.02
C GLY A 389 6.40 18.44 -8.07
N GLN A 390 6.39 17.72 -9.19
CA GLN A 390 5.35 17.84 -10.20
C GLN A 390 4.17 16.92 -9.91
N VAL A 391 2.98 17.36 -10.31
CA VAL A 391 1.74 16.59 -10.23
C VAL A 391 1.13 16.47 -11.62
N LEU A 392 0.93 15.24 -12.10
CA LEU A 392 0.23 15.00 -13.35
C LEU A 392 -1.27 14.85 -13.09
N PHE A 393 -2.09 15.67 -13.75
CA PHE A 393 -3.52 15.42 -13.88
C PHE A 393 -3.77 14.41 -15.00
N ILE A 394 -4.36 13.27 -14.65
CA ILE A 394 -4.81 12.24 -15.58
C ILE A 394 -6.34 12.28 -15.56
N PRO A 395 -6.98 12.76 -16.65
CA PRO A 395 -8.42 12.85 -16.69
C PRO A 395 -9.08 11.47 -16.64
N VAL A 396 -10.31 11.40 -16.15
CA VAL A 396 -11.05 10.15 -16.05
C VAL A 396 -11.07 9.40 -17.39
N LYS A 397 -10.84 8.08 -17.35
CA LYS A 397 -10.72 7.19 -18.52
C LYS A 397 -9.55 7.46 -19.47
N TYR A 398 -8.65 8.42 -19.21
CA TYR A 398 -7.44 8.51 -20.01
C TYR A 398 -6.59 7.25 -19.84
N TRP A 399 -6.14 6.74 -20.98
CA TRP A 399 -5.19 5.64 -21.01
C TRP A 399 -3.83 6.17 -20.65
N HIS A 400 -3.16 5.55 -19.69
CA HIS A 400 -1.84 5.96 -19.25
C HIS A 400 -0.90 4.77 -19.07
N TYR A 401 0.30 4.92 -19.59
CA TYR A 401 1.43 4.01 -19.41
C TYR A 401 2.47 4.71 -18.55
N VAL A 402 3.09 3.99 -17.62
CA VAL A 402 4.08 4.58 -16.71
C VAL A 402 5.30 3.67 -16.58
N ARG A 403 6.49 4.23 -16.70
CA ARG A 403 7.77 3.56 -16.40
C ARG A 403 8.63 4.40 -15.47
N SER A 404 9.14 3.79 -14.39
CA SER A 404 10.09 4.44 -13.48
C SER A 404 11.48 4.51 -14.12
N LEU A 405 12.06 5.71 -14.16
CA LEU A 405 13.41 5.97 -14.71
C LEU A 405 14.50 5.98 -13.65
N ASP A 406 14.12 6.01 -12.37
CA ASP A 406 14.98 5.89 -11.20
C ASP A 406 14.23 5.09 -10.13
N ILE A 407 14.85 4.83 -8.99
CA ILE A 407 14.11 4.45 -7.77
C ILE A 407 13.08 5.57 -7.50
N SER A 408 11.80 5.21 -7.44
CA SER A 408 10.70 6.16 -7.59
C SER A 408 9.63 5.98 -6.54
N PHE A 409 9.12 7.10 -6.02
CA PHE A 409 7.92 7.13 -5.17
C PHE A 409 6.93 8.17 -5.68
N SER A 410 5.69 7.74 -5.89
CA SER A 410 4.58 8.61 -6.26
C SER A 410 3.38 8.40 -5.34
N VAL A 411 2.55 9.43 -5.21
CA VAL A 411 1.26 9.39 -4.52
C VAL A 411 0.17 9.69 -5.54
N SER A 412 -0.82 8.82 -5.68
CA SER A 412 -1.97 9.09 -6.53
C SER A 412 -3.21 9.41 -5.71
N PHE A 413 -3.99 10.39 -6.15
CA PHE A 413 -5.26 10.79 -5.55
C PHE A 413 -6.38 10.53 -6.55
N TRP A 414 -7.23 9.54 -6.28
CA TRP A 414 -8.38 9.21 -7.13
C TRP A 414 -9.63 9.90 -6.59
N TRP A 415 -10.25 10.74 -7.41
CA TRP A 415 -11.38 11.58 -7.03
C TRP A 415 -12.40 11.68 -8.18
N SER A 416 -13.61 12.17 -7.89
CA SER A 416 -14.73 12.18 -8.85
C SER A 416 -15.29 13.58 -9.06
#